data_AF-A0A8J8VUS4-F1
#
_entry.id   AF-A0A8J8VUS4-F1
#
_cell.length_a   1.000
_cell.length_b   1.000
_cell.length_c   1.000
_cell.angle_alpha   90.00
_cell.angle_beta   90.00
_cell.angle_gamma   90.00
#
_symmetry.space_group_name_H-M   'P 1'
#
loop_
_entity.id
_entity.type
_entity.pdbx_description
1 polymer ?
#
loop_
_entity_poly.entity_id
_entity_poly.type
_entity_poly.pdbx_seq_one_letter_code
_entity_poly.pdbx_strand_id
1 'polypeptide(L)'
;MATSPTILDSDFRYIDKKGNLMKTRTELTVAQMLDFLEDEYQYNHKVTLKNGKEVVIDFKTAKGLIEVIDNEDDIAKYKQIKEDFPDQKIMAIGHGKYAAQLKELQDIVFYDKTPQTGSIFLDDGSFAFDYAHILPLVEKCSILHGHTSSVMVELVGQMKDNLLVDFGVAKRIVKEVLTAFDHKFFINRKYLKSEDDSHYVISFEGPKGMFELQVPKNTTYLLEGEATVENLSSELIKLLAPKIPANVEAVGVYIYEGYNKGSHIISNISR
;
A
#
# COMPACT_ATOMS: atom_id res chain seq x y z
N MET A 1 6.81 38.12 23.77
CA MET A 1 6.00 36.90 23.56
C MET A 1 6.60 35.84 24.46
N ALA A 2 5.83 35.31 25.41
CA ALA A 2 6.30 34.25 26.30
C ALA A 2 6.37 32.95 25.49
N THR A 3 7.57 32.36 25.39
CA THR A 3 7.77 31.02 24.84
C THR A 3 7.16 30.02 25.82
N SER A 4 6.00 29.48 25.48
CA SER A 4 5.46 28.32 26.19
C SER A 4 6.49 27.18 26.09
N PRO A 5 6.90 26.55 27.20
CA PRO A 5 7.84 25.44 27.15
C PRO A 5 7.24 24.32 26.31
N THR A 6 8.02 23.78 25.36
CA THR A 6 7.64 22.61 24.58
C THR A 6 7.56 21.43 25.53
N ILE A 7 6.34 21.03 25.90
CA ILE A 7 6.11 19.86 26.76
C ILE A 7 6.44 18.61 25.93
N LEU A 8 7.44 17.85 26.36
CA LEU A 8 7.83 16.60 25.71
C LEU A 8 6.94 15.46 26.25
N ASP A 9 6.73 14.41 25.45
CA ASP A 9 5.93 13.23 25.88
C ASP A 9 6.53 12.58 27.16
N SER A 10 7.84 12.77 27.39
CA SER A 10 8.56 12.37 28.62
C SER A 10 8.16 13.13 29.88
N ASP A 11 7.49 14.28 29.74
CA ASP A 11 7.02 15.11 30.86
C ASP A 11 5.65 14.64 31.39
N PHE A 12 4.97 13.76 30.63
CA PHE A 12 3.70 13.16 31.02
C PHE A 12 3.92 11.82 31.72
N ARG A 13 3.06 11.54 32.70
CA ARG A 13 2.89 10.21 33.28
C ARG A 13 1.50 9.73 32.95
N TYR A 14 1.36 8.44 32.64
CA TYR A 14 0.08 7.84 32.28
C TYR A 14 -0.36 6.86 33.37
N ILE A 15 -1.66 6.66 33.53
CA ILE A 15 -2.21 5.75 34.53
C ILE A 15 -3.02 4.67 33.81
N ASP A 16 -2.72 3.41 34.08
CA ASP A 16 -3.51 2.28 33.55
C ASP A 16 -4.78 2.04 34.39
N LYS A 17 -5.62 1.07 34.00
CA LYS A 17 -6.83 0.73 34.77
C LYS A 17 -6.55 0.12 36.14
N LYS A 18 -5.33 -0.39 36.37
CA LYS A 18 -4.87 -0.96 37.64
C LYS A 18 -4.25 0.09 38.57
N GLY A 19 -4.15 1.35 38.14
CA GLY A 19 -3.59 2.46 38.90
C GLY A 19 -2.06 2.56 38.82
N ASN A 20 -1.39 1.81 37.94
CA ASN A 20 0.05 1.89 37.76
C ASN A 20 0.43 3.15 36.97
N LEU A 21 1.52 3.82 37.42
CA LEU A 21 2.04 5.02 36.78
C LEU A 21 3.09 4.68 35.72
N MET A 22 2.68 4.76 34.45
CA MET A 22 3.52 4.52 33.27
C MET A 22 4.29 5.78 32.87
N LYS A 23 5.51 5.57 32.39
CA LYS A 23 6.46 6.58 31.93
C LYS A 23 6.24 6.97 30.48
N THR A 24 5.76 6.05 29.64
CA THR A 24 5.56 6.32 28.21
C THR A 24 4.19 5.88 27.72
N ARG A 25 3.77 6.48 26.59
CA ARG A 25 2.52 6.09 25.91
C ARG A 25 2.59 4.66 25.37
N THR A 26 3.78 4.17 25.05
CA THR A 26 4.01 2.79 24.62
C THR A 26 3.70 1.83 25.76
N GLU A 27 4.23 2.07 26.96
CA GLU A 27 3.90 1.30 28.17
C GLU A 27 2.38 1.31 28.45
N LEU A 28 1.72 2.47 28.36
CA LEU A 28 0.26 2.56 28.50
C LEU A 28 -0.49 1.70 27.47
N THR A 29 -0.03 1.71 26.22
CA THR A 29 -0.66 0.96 25.13
C THR A 29 -0.52 -0.54 25.37
N VAL A 30 0.65 -1.00 25.82
CA VAL A 30 0.88 -2.40 26.21
C VAL A 30 -0.02 -2.79 27.39
N ALA A 31 -0.12 -1.94 28.41
CA ALA A 31 -0.99 -2.16 29.56
C ALA A 31 -2.48 -2.26 29.17
N GLN A 32 -2.94 -1.39 28.27
CA GLN A 32 -4.30 -1.42 27.72
C GLN A 32 -4.56 -2.66 26.86
N MET A 33 -3.57 -3.10 26.08
CA MET A 33 -3.65 -4.33 25.29
C MET A 33 -3.76 -5.55 26.20
N LEU A 34 -2.91 -5.66 27.23
CA LEU A 34 -2.94 -6.78 28.19
C LEU A 34 -4.28 -6.81 28.94
N ASP A 35 -4.79 -5.64 29.36
CA ASP A 35 -6.10 -5.50 29.97
C ASP A 35 -7.24 -5.92 29.02
N PHE A 36 -7.20 -5.50 27.74
CA PHE A 36 -8.17 -5.90 26.73
C PHE A 36 -8.17 -7.42 26.48
N LEU A 37 -7.00 -8.06 26.53
CA LEU A 37 -6.84 -9.50 26.37
C LEU A 37 -7.18 -10.30 27.64
N GLU A 38 -7.58 -9.63 28.72
CA GLU A 38 -7.82 -10.24 30.04
C GLU A 38 -6.58 -10.99 30.58
N ASP A 39 -5.37 -10.59 30.16
CA ASP A 39 -4.11 -11.18 30.60
C ASP A 39 -3.57 -10.42 31.83
N GLU A 40 -3.35 -11.16 32.93
CA GLU A 40 -2.75 -10.59 34.15
C GLU A 40 -1.27 -10.20 33.94
N TYR A 41 -0.86 -9.09 34.55
CA TYR A 41 0.51 -8.58 34.45
C TYR A 41 0.97 -7.85 35.71
N GLN A 42 2.28 -7.90 35.94
CA GLN A 42 3.00 -7.10 36.92
C GLN A 42 3.83 -6.04 36.18
N TYR A 43 3.58 -4.76 36.49
CA TYR A 43 4.39 -3.65 35.99
C TYR A 43 5.64 -3.44 36.85
N ASN A 44 6.76 -3.03 36.25
CA ASN A 44 8.08 -2.87 36.88
C ASN A 44 8.58 -4.15 37.59
N HIS A 45 8.67 -5.25 36.84
CA HIS A 45 9.18 -6.52 37.37
C HIS A 45 10.71 -6.48 37.51
N LYS A 46 11.22 -6.75 38.71
CA LYS A 46 12.66 -6.81 38.99
C LYS A 46 13.25 -8.16 38.60
N VAL A 47 14.39 -8.13 37.91
CA VAL A 47 15.18 -9.31 37.54
C VAL A 47 16.64 -9.09 37.92
N THR A 48 17.25 -10.09 38.55
CA THR A 48 18.68 -10.09 38.86
C THR A 48 19.45 -10.79 37.76
N LEU A 49 20.29 -10.05 37.04
CA LEU A 49 21.15 -10.56 35.98
C LEU A 49 22.24 -11.52 36.53
N LYS A 50 22.86 -12.32 35.66
CA LYS A 50 23.95 -13.26 36.04
C LYS A 50 25.16 -12.54 36.67
N ASN A 51 25.39 -11.29 36.28
CA ASN A 51 26.43 -10.44 36.83
C ASN A 51 26.07 -9.82 38.21
N GLY A 52 24.91 -10.16 38.78
CA GLY A 52 24.42 -9.67 40.07
C GLY A 52 23.74 -8.30 40.04
N LYS A 53 23.68 -7.63 38.88
CA LYS A 53 22.98 -6.36 38.72
C LYS A 53 21.47 -6.56 38.68
N GLU A 54 20.73 -5.80 39.48
CA GLU A 54 19.26 -5.76 39.41
C GLU A 54 18.81 -4.81 38.30
N VAL A 55 17.91 -5.29 37.43
CA VAL A 55 17.27 -4.50 36.37
C VAL A 55 15.76 -4.60 36.48
N VAL A 56 15.07 -3.59 35.94
CA VAL A 56 13.60 -3.54 35.91
C VAL A 56 13.13 -3.76 34.48
N ILE A 57 12.24 -4.73 34.32
CA ILE A 57 11.51 -5.04 33.08
C ILE A 57 10.11 -4.48 33.20
N ASP A 58 9.59 -3.88 32.13
CA ASP A 58 8.34 -3.14 32.20
C ASP A 58 7.15 -4.05 32.54
N PHE A 59 6.99 -5.19 31.87
CA PHE A 59 5.87 -6.09 32.14
C PHE A 59 6.29 -7.55 32.31
N LYS A 60 5.76 -8.18 33.35
CA LYS A 60 5.74 -9.64 33.49
C LYS A 60 4.32 -10.17 33.35
N THR A 61 4.13 -11.13 32.47
CA THR A 61 2.88 -11.87 32.27
C THR A 61 3.08 -13.35 32.64
N ALA A 62 2.00 -14.13 32.62
CA ALA A 62 2.09 -15.60 32.77
C ALA A 62 2.86 -16.27 31.61
N LYS A 63 2.86 -15.66 30.40
CA LYS A 63 3.43 -16.23 29.17
C LYS A 63 4.89 -15.81 28.92
N GLY A 64 5.33 -14.74 29.57
CA GLY A 64 6.67 -14.19 29.37
C GLY A 64 6.80 -12.74 29.83
N LEU A 65 7.92 -12.14 29.45
CA LEU A 65 8.32 -10.78 29.78
C LEU A 65 8.14 -9.88 28.56
N ILE A 66 7.77 -8.63 28.79
CA ILE A 66 7.69 -7.60 27.76
C ILE A 66 8.49 -6.39 28.21
N GLU A 67 9.42 -5.99 27.37
CA GLU A 67 10.29 -4.84 27.59
C GLU A 67 9.95 -3.73 26.59
N VAL A 68 9.78 -2.50 27.07
CA VAL A 68 9.53 -1.34 26.23
C VAL A 68 10.85 -0.67 25.88
N ILE A 69 11.14 -0.53 24.59
CA ILE A 69 12.40 0.03 24.09
C ILE A 69 12.21 1.51 23.75
N ASP A 70 12.64 2.37 24.67
CA ASP A 70 12.55 3.82 24.52
C ASP A 70 13.92 4.48 24.29
N ASN A 71 15.03 3.82 24.63
CA ASN A 71 16.40 4.29 24.45
C ASN A 71 17.42 3.13 24.22
N GLU A 72 18.70 3.47 24.04
CA GLU A 72 19.76 2.48 23.81
C GLU A 72 20.08 1.62 25.06
N ASP A 73 19.85 2.13 26.27
CA ASP A 73 20.04 1.37 27.50
C ASP A 73 19.01 0.23 27.60
N ASP A 74 17.77 0.45 27.14
CA ASP A 74 16.73 -0.59 27.09
C ASP A 74 17.11 -1.71 26.10
N ILE A 75 17.75 -1.35 24.98
CA ILE A 75 18.28 -2.32 24.00
C ILE A 75 19.37 -3.18 24.64
N ALA A 76 20.33 -2.53 25.32
CA ALA A 76 21.40 -3.24 26.00
C ALA A 76 20.86 -4.16 27.10
N LYS A 77 19.88 -3.68 27.89
CA LYS A 77 19.18 -4.44 28.92
C LYS A 77 18.47 -5.66 28.33
N TYR A 78 17.72 -5.50 27.25
CA TYR A 78 17.02 -6.59 26.56
C TYR A 78 17.99 -7.67 26.05
N LYS A 79 19.09 -7.27 25.39
CA LYS A 79 20.12 -8.19 24.90
C LYS A 79 20.74 -8.99 26.05
N GLN A 80 21.10 -8.32 27.15
CA GLN A 80 21.68 -8.97 28.32
C GLN A 80 20.70 -9.98 28.96
N ILE A 81 19.40 -9.67 29.03
CA ILE A 81 18.40 -10.59 29.58
C ILE A 81 18.29 -11.86 28.72
N LYS A 82 18.28 -11.74 27.39
CA LYS A 82 18.26 -12.92 26.50
C LYS A 82 19.53 -13.77 26.62
N GLU A 83 20.69 -13.15 26.79
CA GLU A 83 21.95 -13.87 27.00
C GLU A 83 22.00 -14.57 28.37
N ASP A 84 21.56 -13.88 29.42
CA ASP A 84 21.54 -14.41 30.77
C ASP A 84 20.48 -15.50 30.95
N PHE A 85 19.33 -15.38 30.28
CA PHE A 85 18.16 -16.25 30.42
C PHE A 85 17.63 -16.71 29.05
N PRO A 86 18.34 -17.60 28.33
CA PRO A 86 17.97 -18.02 26.98
C PRO A 86 16.62 -18.74 26.91
N ASP A 87 16.22 -19.44 27.98
CA ASP A 87 14.93 -20.16 28.06
C ASP A 87 13.75 -19.26 28.46
N GLN A 88 14.03 -18.01 28.87
CA GLN A 88 12.99 -17.07 29.27
C GLN A 88 12.37 -16.41 28.05
N LYS A 89 11.05 -16.59 27.88
CA LYS A 89 10.29 -15.88 26.84
C LYS A 89 10.26 -14.39 27.14
N ILE A 90 10.90 -13.59 26.28
CA ILE A 90 10.91 -12.12 26.36
C ILE A 90 10.72 -11.49 24.98
N MET A 91 9.78 -10.55 24.91
CA MET A 91 9.48 -9.73 23.74
C MET A 91 9.90 -8.28 24.00
N ALA A 92 10.33 -7.58 22.95
CA ALA A 92 10.55 -6.14 23.01
C ALA A 92 9.46 -5.41 22.19
N ILE A 93 9.05 -4.24 22.66
CA ILE A 93 8.10 -3.35 21.97
C ILE A 93 8.68 -1.95 21.98
N GLY A 94 8.83 -1.31 20.82
CA GLY A 94 9.43 0.03 20.78
C GLY A 94 9.28 0.72 19.45
N HIS A 95 9.84 1.93 19.37
CA HIS A 95 9.78 2.73 18.15
C HIS A 95 10.71 2.16 17.06
N GLY A 96 10.23 2.12 15.82
CA GLY A 96 10.98 1.58 14.68
C GLY A 96 12.36 2.20 14.41
N LYS A 97 12.66 3.39 14.94
CA LYS A 97 14.01 3.99 14.89
C LYS A 97 15.09 3.12 15.56
N TYR A 98 14.71 2.25 16.49
CA TYR A 98 15.60 1.31 17.15
C TYR A 98 15.71 -0.04 16.42
N ALA A 99 14.91 -0.27 15.37
CA ALA A 99 14.87 -1.53 14.64
C ALA A 99 16.21 -1.88 13.96
N ALA A 100 16.96 -0.89 13.47
CA ALA A 100 18.26 -1.12 12.85
C ALA A 100 19.32 -1.69 13.84
N GLN A 101 19.22 -1.33 15.13
CA GLN A 101 20.15 -1.77 16.19
C GLN A 101 19.77 -3.15 16.77
N LEU A 102 18.59 -3.66 16.39
CA LEU A 102 17.95 -4.87 16.91
C LEU A 102 17.73 -5.94 15.81
N LYS A 103 18.32 -5.75 14.61
CA LYS A 103 18.15 -6.60 13.40
C LYS A 103 18.39 -8.11 13.57
N GLU A 104 18.94 -8.57 14.69
CA GLU A 104 19.22 -9.99 14.97
C GLU A 104 18.11 -10.71 15.75
N LEU A 105 16.99 -10.05 16.08
CA LEU A 105 16.01 -10.57 17.03
C LEU A 105 14.63 -10.76 16.37
N GLN A 106 14.16 -12.01 16.32
CA GLN A 106 12.91 -12.42 15.67
C GLN A 106 11.62 -12.03 16.47
N ASP A 107 11.76 -11.57 17.71
CA ASP A 107 10.63 -11.40 18.67
C ASP A 107 10.34 -9.92 19.03
N ILE A 108 10.40 -9.00 18.06
CA ILE A 108 10.24 -7.57 18.34
C ILE A 108 9.10 -6.97 17.52
N VAL A 109 8.14 -6.34 18.21
CA VAL A 109 7.04 -5.61 17.59
C VAL A 109 7.41 -4.13 17.55
N PHE A 110 7.77 -3.63 16.36
CA PHE A 110 8.04 -2.22 16.14
C PHE A 110 6.80 -1.49 15.64
N TYR A 111 6.53 -0.31 16.19
CA TYR A 111 5.65 0.68 15.55
C TYR A 111 6.52 1.84 15.08
N ASP A 112 6.54 2.09 13.77
CA ASP A 112 7.33 3.17 13.20
C ASP A 112 6.51 4.47 13.15
N LYS A 113 7.14 5.60 13.51
CA LYS A 113 6.64 6.94 13.14
C LYS A 113 7.38 7.54 11.93
N THR A 114 7.89 6.72 11.00
CA THR A 114 8.12 7.06 9.56
C THR A 114 8.91 5.92 8.89
N PRO A 115 8.48 5.41 7.74
CA PRO A 115 8.12 6.19 6.56
C PRO A 115 6.66 6.65 6.61
N GLN A 116 6.43 7.94 6.41
CA GLN A 116 5.06 8.39 6.20
C GLN A 116 4.66 7.79 4.85
N THR A 117 3.74 6.83 4.88
CA THR A 117 3.02 6.46 3.69
C THR A 117 2.36 7.73 3.15
N GLY A 118 2.75 8.10 1.93
CA GLY A 118 2.17 9.23 1.22
C GLY A 118 1.28 8.72 0.11
N SER A 119 0.28 9.52 -0.25
CA SER A 119 -0.46 9.38 -1.51
C SER A 119 -0.33 10.69 -2.29
N ILE A 120 -0.14 10.57 -3.60
CA ILE A 120 -0.29 11.68 -4.54
C ILE A 120 -1.28 11.26 -5.62
N PHE A 121 -2.08 12.21 -6.10
CA PHE A 121 -2.93 12.04 -7.27
C PHE A 121 -2.51 13.00 -8.38
N LEU A 122 -2.64 12.54 -9.62
CA LEU A 122 -2.35 13.29 -10.83
C LEU A 122 -3.62 13.31 -11.68
N ASP A 123 -4.22 14.49 -11.76
CA ASP A 123 -5.29 14.84 -12.69
C ASP A 123 -4.75 15.93 -13.61
N ASP A 124 -4.49 15.57 -14.86
CA ASP A 124 -3.88 16.45 -15.86
C ASP A 124 -4.71 16.37 -17.13
N GLY A 125 -5.07 17.51 -17.71
CA GLY A 125 -5.92 17.55 -18.92
C GLY A 125 -5.32 16.84 -20.13
N SER A 126 -4.03 16.52 -20.11
CA SER A 126 -3.38 15.70 -21.14
C SER A 126 -3.42 14.19 -20.87
N PHE A 127 -4.00 13.76 -19.74
CA PHE A 127 -4.29 12.35 -19.46
C PHE A 127 -5.64 11.98 -20.06
N ALA A 128 -5.70 12.03 -21.39
CA ALA A 128 -6.85 11.61 -22.14
C ALA A 128 -6.42 10.74 -23.31
N PHE A 129 -7.29 9.85 -23.74
CA PHE A 129 -7.09 9.01 -24.92
C PHE A 129 -8.40 8.79 -25.66
N ASP A 130 -8.32 8.78 -26.98
CA ASP A 130 -9.45 8.49 -27.86
C ASP A 130 -9.42 7.03 -28.27
N TYR A 131 -10.57 6.34 -28.21
CA TYR A 131 -10.64 4.94 -28.57
C TYR A 131 -12.00 4.56 -29.15
N ALA A 132 -12.01 3.42 -29.84
CA ALA A 132 -13.22 2.73 -30.25
C ALA A 132 -13.34 1.38 -29.55
N HIS A 133 -14.55 0.89 -29.35
CA HIS A 133 -14.78 -0.44 -28.78
C HIS A 133 -16.15 -1.03 -29.17
N ILE A 134 -16.35 -2.30 -28.83
CA ILE A 134 -17.64 -2.98 -28.88
C ILE A 134 -17.81 -3.80 -27.60
N LEU A 135 -19.02 -3.77 -27.03
CA LEU A 135 -19.43 -4.62 -25.91
C LEU A 135 -20.62 -5.49 -26.36
N PRO A 136 -20.38 -6.70 -26.91
CA PRO A 136 -21.42 -7.48 -27.58
C PRO A 136 -22.61 -7.85 -26.68
N LEU A 137 -22.41 -7.95 -25.37
CA LEU A 137 -23.44 -8.32 -24.40
C LEU A 137 -24.26 -7.14 -23.86
N VAL A 138 -23.95 -5.90 -24.28
CA VAL A 138 -24.60 -4.68 -23.76
C VAL A 138 -25.35 -3.99 -24.89
N GLU A 139 -26.68 -3.96 -24.83
CA GLU A 139 -27.54 -3.53 -25.95
C GLU A 139 -27.11 -2.18 -26.57
N LYS A 140 -26.93 -1.13 -25.74
CA LYS A 140 -26.52 0.21 -26.22
C LYS A 140 -25.08 0.29 -26.71
N CYS A 141 -24.21 -0.61 -26.26
CA CYS A 141 -22.78 -0.63 -26.59
C CYS A 141 -22.41 -1.78 -27.54
N SER A 142 -23.42 -2.45 -28.10
CA SER A 142 -23.28 -3.67 -28.92
C SER A 142 -22.86 -3.40 -30.37
N ILE A 143 -22.70 -2.12 -30.74
CA ILE A 143 -22.27 -1.68 -32.07
C ILE A 143 -20.97 -0.87 -31.89
N LEU A 144 -20.11 -0.89 -32.90
CA LEU A 144 -18.89 -0.08 -32.95
C LEU A 144 -19.20 1.40 -32.71
N HIS A 145 -18.56 1.95 -31.70
CA HIS A 145 -18.56 3.36 -31.36
C HIS A 145 -17.26 3.70 -30.62
N GLY A 146 -17.12 4.93 -30.15
CA GLY A 146 -15.92 5.36 -29.44
C GLY A 146 -16.20 6.47 -28.44
N HIS A 147 -15.16 6.76 -27.66
CA HIS A 147 -15.18 7.74 -26.58
C HIS A 147 -13.84 8.46 -26.48
N THR A 148 -13.87 9.65 -25.88
CA THR A 148 -12.69 10.33 -25.35
C THR A 148 -12.67 10.08 -23.85
N SER A 149 -11.73 9.25 -23.38
CA SER A 149 -11.60 8.95 -21.96
C SER A 149 -10.60 9.85 -21.29
N SER A 150 -10.92 10.34 -20.09
CA SER A 150 -9.95 10.99 -19.20
C SER A 150 -9.48 10.04 -18.10
N VAL A 151 -8.24 10.23 -17.64
CA VAL A 151 -7.59 9.36 -16.67
C VAL A 151 -7.00 10.19 -15.53
N MET A 152 -7.29 9.79 -14.30
CA MET A 152 -6.58 10.26 -13.11
C MET A 152 -5.80 9.08 -12.50
N VAL A 153 -4.57 9.35 -12.06
CA VAL A 153 -3.68 8.33 -11.48
C VAL A 153 -3.37 8.69 -10.05
N GLU A 154 -3.56 7.75 -9.13
CA GLU A 154 -3.14 7.84 -7.74
C GLU A 154 -1.92 6.93 -7.52
N LEU A 155 -0.93 7.39 -6.77
CA LEU A 155 0.24 6.62 -6.38
C LEU A 155 0.34 6.65 -4.86
N VAL A 156 0.49 5.48 -4.24
CA VAL A 156 0.63 5.33 -2.79
C VAL A 156 1.90 4.56 -2.48
N GLY A 157 2.66 5.01 -1.48
CA GLY A 157 3.82 4.28 -1.02
C GLY A 157 4.66 5.05 -0.02
N GLN A 158 5.92 4.66 0.12
CA GLN A 158 6.81 5.23 1.12
C GLN A 158 7.41 6.53 0.62
N MET A 159 7.23 7.58 1.42
CA MET A 159 7.89 8.86 1.16
C MET A 159 9.37 8.80 1.54
N LYS A 160 10.19 9.41 0.70
CA LYS A 160 11.61 9.67 0.95
C LYS A 160 11.84 11.17 0.86
N ASP A 161 12.49 11.75 1.86
CA ASP A 161 12.76 13.20 1.90
C ASP A 161 11.48 14.06 1.73
N ASN A 162 10.38 13.63 2.35
CA ASN A 162 9.03 14.21 2.25
C ASN A 162 8.41 14.22 0.84
N LEU A 163 8.93 13.38 -0.07
CA LEU A 163 8.41 13.23 -1.43
C LEU A 163 8.14 11.75 -1.72
N LEU A 164 6.99 11.46 -2.32
CA LEU A 164 6.71 10.11 -2.83
C LEU A 164 7.39 9.90 -4.20
N VAL A 165 7.01 10.71 -5.18
CA VAL A 165 7.58 10.74 -6.54
C VAL A 165 7.49 12.18 -7.05
N ASP A 166 8.47 12.62 -7.84
CA ASP A 166 8.40 13.90 -8.55
C ASP A 166 7.23 13.91 -9.57
N PHE A 167 6.40 14.94 -9.54
CA PHE A 167 5.24 15.03 -10.43
C PHE A 167 5.61 15.02 -11.92
N GLY A 168 6.75 15.59 -12.31
CA GLY A 168 7.22 15.56 -13.70
C GLY A 168 7.58 14.15 -14.16
N VAL A 169 8.26 13.39 -13.30
CA VAL A 169 8.57 11.97 -13.55
C VAL A 169 7.29 11.14 -13.66
N ALA A 170 6.37 11.27 -12.70
CA ALA A 170 5.10 10.56 -12.71
C ALA A 170 4.27 10.90 -13.95
N LYS A 171 4.14 12.20 -14.31
CA LYS A 171 3.43 12.63 -15.53
C LYS A 171 4.01 12.03 -16.80
N ARG A 172 5.34 11.97 -16.92
CA ARG A 172 6.00 11.37 -18.08
C ARG A 172 5.67 9.88 -18.20
N ILE A 173 5.75 9.13 -17.11
CA ILE A 173 5.42 7.70 -17.09
C ILE A 173 3.97 7.46 -17.50
N VAL A 174 3.03 8.22 -16.92
CA VAL A 174 1.60 8.10 -17.25
C VAL A 174 1.35 8.40 -18.73
N LYS A 175 1.90 9.49 -19.26
CA LYS A 175 1.76 9.83 -20.69
C LYS A 175 2.30 8.75 -21.61
N GLU A 176 3.47 8.22 -21.30
CA GLU A 176 4.10 7.16 -22.09
C GLU A 176 3.19 5.93 -22.15
N VAL A 177 2.61 5.51 -21.03
CA VAL A 177 1.68 4.37 -20.99
C VAL A 177 0.40 4.66 -21.78
N LEU A 178 -0.17 5.87 -21.67
CA LEU A 178 -1.39 6.25 -22.38
C LEU A 178 -1.24 6.21 -23.90
N THR A 179 -0.02 6.39 -24.45
CA THR A 179 0.20 6.24 -25.91
C THR A 179 -0.13 4.85 -26.44
N ALA A 180 -0.07 3.82 -25.59
CA ALA A 180 -0.47 2.47 -25.97
C ALA A 180 -1.99 2.32 -26.14
N PHE A 181 -2.76 3.20 -25.49
CA PHE A 181 -4.23 3.19 -25.49
C PHE A 181 -4.82 4.16 -26.52
N ASP A 182 -4.13 5.26 -26.76
CA ASP A 182 -4.63 6.31 -27.64
C ASP A 182 -4.73 5.86 -29.10
N HIS A 183 -5.83 6.26 -29.74
CA HIS A 183 -6.24 5.89 -31.10
C HIS A 183 -6.26 4.37 -31.32
N LYS A 184 -6.77 3.60 -30.35
CA LYS A 184 -6.92 2.14 -30.46
C LYS A 184 -8.38 1.70 -30.57
N PHE A 185 -8.56 0.56 -31.21
CA PHE A 185 -9.78 -0.24 -31.17
C PHE A 185 -9.61 -1.36 -30.15
N PHE A 186 -10.35 -1.29 -29.04
CA PHE A 186 -10.34 -2.32 -27.99
C PHE A 186 -11.41 -3.37 -28.23
N ILE A 187 -11.00 -4.64 -28.17
CA ILE A 187 -11.92 -5.76 -28.30
C ILE A 187 -11.40 -6.96 -27.51
N ASN A 188 -12.32 -7.77 -26.98
CA ASN A 188 -11.94 -9.00 -26.29
C ASN A 188 -11.33 -10.00 -27.29
N ARG A 189 -10.16 -10.54 -26.96
CA ARG A 189 -9.41 -11.55 -27.71
C ARG A 189 -10.27 -12.78 -28.05
N LYS A 190 -11.24 -13.14 -27.21
CA LYS A 190 -12.13 -14.29 -27.47
C LYS A 190 -12.93 -14.18 -28.78
N TYR A 191 -13.07 -12.96 -29.31
CA TYR A 191 -13.75 -12.69 -30.58
C TYR A 191 -12.81 -12.74 -31.80
N LEU A 192 -11.51 -12.98 -31.59
CA LEU A 192 -10.56 -13.21 -32.67
C LEU A 192 -10.86 -14.55 -33.34
N LYS A 193 -11.26 -14.50 -34.62
CA LYS A 193 -11.55 -15.67 -35.45
C LYS A 193 -10.32 -16.17 -36.19
N SER A 194 -9.54 -15.24 -36.73
CA SER A 194 -8.29 -15.53 -37.47
C SER A 194 -7.44 -14.27 -37.57
N GLU A 195 -6.18 -14.42 -38.00
CA GLU A 195 -5.28 -13.30 -38.27
C GLU A 195 -4.35 -13.61 -39.45
N ASP A 196 -3.92 -12.57 -40.16
CA ASP A 196 -2.82 -12.61 -41.13
C ASP A 196 -1.65 -11.76 -40.61
N ASP A 197 -0.64 -11.46 -41.43
CA ASP A 197 0.53 -10.68 -40.98
C ASP A 197 0.18 -9.24 -40.54
N SER A 198 -0.94 -8.69 -41.01
CA SER A 198 -1.29 -7.27 -40.94
C SER A 198 -2.64 -6.98 -40.28
N HIS A 199 -3.58 -7.93 -40.30
CA HIS A 199 -4.95 -7.77 -39.81
C HIS A 199 -5.41 -8.88 -38.87
N TYR A 200 -6.31 -8.52 -37.98
CA TYR A 200 -7.17 -9.44 -37.24
C TYR A 200 -8.53 -9.54 -37.93
N VAL A 201 -9.14 -10.72 -37.87
CA VAL A 201 -10.55 -10.93 -38.19
C VAL A 201 -11.30 -11.19 -36.89
N ILE A 202 -12.20 -10.27 -36.55
CA ILE A 202 -13.04 -10.32 -35.35
C ILE A 202 -14.44 -10.79 -35.76
N SER A 203 -15.00 -11.76 -35.06
CA SER A 203 -16.36 -12.26 -35.33
C SER A 203 -17.09 -12.66 -34.06
N PHE A 204 -18.35 -12.25 -33.94
CA PHE A 204 -19.23 -12.57 -32.82
C PHE A 204 -20.70 -12.36 -33.18
N GLU A 205 -21.59 -13.02 -32.43
CA GLU A 205 -23.02 -12.78 -32.48
C GLU A 205 -23.40 -11.74 -31.43
N GLY A 206 -24.15 -10.71 -31.85
CA GLY A 206 -24.65 -9.66 -30.97
C GLY A 206 -26.17 -9.45 -31.11
N PRO A 207 -26.76 -8.53 -30.32
CA PRO A 207 -28.19 -8.20 -30.37
C PRO A 207 -28.71 -7.75 -31.74
N LYS A 208 -27.82 -7.35 -32.66
CA LYS A 208 -28.15 -6.92 -34.03
C LYS A 208 -27.74 -7.95 -35.09
N GLY A 209 -27.47 -9.18 -34.68
CA GLY A 209 -27.05 -10.28 -35.55
C GLY A 209 -25.55 -10.53 -35.52
N MET A 210 -25.06 -11.23 -36.54
CA MET A 210 -23.65 -11.57 -36.69
C MET A 210 -22.83 -10.35 -37.13
N PHE A 211 -21.73 -10.09 -36.42
CA PHE A 211 -20.72 -9.13 -36.78
C PHE A 211 -19.46 -9.85 -37.27
N GLU A 212 -18.85 -9.31 -38.33
CA GLU A 212 -17.52 -9.71 -38.80
C GLU A 212 -16.77 -8.46 -39.27
N LEU A 213 -15.56 -8.26 -38.74
CA LEU A 213 -14.74 -7.06 -38.96
C LEU A 213 -13.31 -7.51 -39.26
N GLN A 214 -12.69 -6.96 -40.30
CA GLN A 214 -11.25 -7.06 -40.51
C GLN A 214 -10.61 -5.75 -40.05
N VAL A 215 -9.69 -5.82 -39.08
CA VAL A 215 -9.11 -4.64 -38.43
C VAL A 215 -7.58 -4.71 -38.42
N PRO A 216 -6.86 -3.59 -38.63
CA PRO A 216 -5.40 -3.59 -38.64
C PRO A 216 -4.82 -3.94 -37.26
N LYS A 217 -3.74 -4.74 -37.22
CA LYS A 217 -3.11 -5.13 -35.96
C LYS A 217 -2.50 -3.95 -35.19
N ASN A 218 -1.98 -2.96 -35.90
CA ASN A 218 -1.30 -1.81 -35.30
C ASN A 218 -2.23 -0.85 -34.55
N THR A 219 -3.53 -0.85 -34.88
CA THR A 219 -4.54 -0.02 -34.22
C THR A 219 -5.53 -0.84 -33.39
N THR A 220 -5.40 -2.17 -33.35
CA THR A 220 -6.29 -3.03 -32.57
C THR A 220 -5.58 -3.54 -31.31
N TYR A 221 -6.21 -3.31 -30.16
CA TYR A 221 -5.75 -3.81 -28.87
C TYR A 221 -6.66 -4.97 -28.42
N LEU A 222 -6.10 -6.18 -28.38
CA LEU A 222 -6.80 -7.37 -27.91
C LEU A 222 -6.71 -7.48 -26.38
N LEU A 223 -7.85 -7.34 -25.72
CA LEU A 223 -8.00 -7.48 -24.27
C LEU A 223 -8.33 -8.92 -23.89
N GLU A 224 -7.94 -9.38 -22.70
CA GLU A 224 -8.41 -10.66 -22.18
C GLU A 224 -9.86 -10.59 -21.65
N GLY A 225 -10.31 -9.39 -21.27
CA GLY A 225 -11.68 -9.10 -20.84
C GLY A 225 -12.48 -8.30 -21.88
N GLU A 226 -13.75 -8.06 -21.57
CA GLU A 226 -14.57 -7.09 -22.32
C GLU A 226 -13.97 -5.67 -22.22
N ALA A 227 -14.16 -4.85 -23.25
CA ALA A 227 -13.63 -3.48 -23.32
C ALA A 227 -14.39 -2.47 -22.45
N THR A 228 -14.63 -2.81 -21.18
CA THR A 228 -15.29 -1.94 -20.20
C THR A 228 -14.26 -1.06 -19.50
N VAL A 229 -14.70 0.06 -18.92
CA VAL A 229 -13.83 0.97 -18.17
C VAL A 229 -13.10 0.31 -16.99
N GLU A 230 -13.70 -0.68 -16.34
CA GLU A 230 -13.09 -1.47 -15.26
C GLU A 230 -11.88 -2.28 -15.78
N ASN A 231 -12.05 -2.95 -16.92
CA ASN A 231 -10.97 -3.75 -17.53
C ASN A 231 -9.88 -2.85 -18.12
N LEU A 232 -10.25 -1.72 -18.73
CA LEU A 232 -9.28 -0.71 -19.20
C LEU A 232 -8.47 -0.15 -18.04
N SER A 233 -9.09 0.10 -16.88
CA SER A 233 -8.38 0.57 -15.67
C SER A 233 -7.37 -0.48 -15.18
N SER A 234 -7.78 -1.76 -15.18
CA SER A 234 -6.90 -2.87 -14.81
C SER A 234 -5.72 -3.02 -15.77
N GLU A 235 -5.95 -2.92 -17.07
CA GLU A 235 -4.86 -2.98 -18.07
C GLU A 235 -3.90 -1.80 -17.95
N LEU A 236 -4.41 -0.60 -17.67
CA LEU A 236 -3.55 0.56 -17.46
C LEU A 236 -2.65 0.38 -16.23
N ILE A 237 -3.18 -0.16 -15.13
CA ILE A 237 -2.39 -0.49 -13.94
C ILE A 237 -1.28 -1.49 -14.28
N LYS A 238 -1.56 -2.55 -15.06
CA LYS A 238 -0.56 -3.54 -15.47
C LYS A 238 0.59 -2.90 -16.26
N LEU A 239 0.31 -1.90 -17.08
CA LEU A 239 1.34 -1.17 -17.85
C LEU A 239 2.09 -0.12 -17.00
N LEU A 240 1.41 0.51 -16.04
CA LEU A 240 2.00 1.50 -15.13
C LEU A 240 2.93 0.85 -14.10
N ALA A 241 2.45 -0.20 -13.41
CA ALA A 241 3.14 -0.84 -12.29
C ALA A 241 4.64 -1.12 -12.51
N PRO A 242 5.10 -1.70 -13.63
CA PRO A 242 6.53 -1.97 -13.85
C PRO A 242 7.37 -0.71 -14.10
N LYS A 243 6.76 0.41 -14.51
CA LYS A 243 7.45 1.67 -14.83
C LYS A 243 7.54 2.62 -13.63
N ILE A 244 6.75 2.37 -12.58
CA ILE A 244 6.66 3.24 -11.41
C ILE A 244 7.80 2.93 -10.40
N PRO A 245 8.38 3.96 -9.72
CA PRO A 245 9.48 3.79 -8.77
C PRO A 245 9.23 2.77 -7.65
N ALA A 246 10.30 2.12 -7.16
CA ALA A 246 10.25 1.01 -6.20
C ALA A 246 9.62 1.33 -4.84
N ASN A 247 9.63 2.58 -4.43
CA ASN A 247 9.02 3.04 -3.20
C ASN A 247 7.48 3.23 -3.30
N VAL A 248 6.90 3.11 -4.51
CA VAL A 248 5.45 3.08 -4.69
C VAL A 248 4.96 1.64 -4.57
N GLU A 249 4.00 1.45 -3.67
CA GLU A 249 3.47 0.16 -3.24
C GLU A 249 2.09 -0.10 -3.85
N ALA A 250 1.34 0.94 -4.23
CA ALA A 250 0.06 0.79 -4.91
C ALA A 250 -0.16 1.88 -5.97
N VAL A 251 -0.94 1.51 -6.99
CA VAL A 251 -1.36 2.40 -8.08
C VAL A 251 -2.88 2.38 -8.16
N GLY A 252 -3.48 3.56 -8.11
CA GLY A 252 -4.87 3.81 -8.41
C GLY A 252 -5.02 4.37 -9.82
N VAL A 253 -5.99 3.87 -10.57
CA VAL A 253 -6.39 4.40 -11.88
C VAL A 253 -7.88 4.66 -11.86
N TYR A 254 -8.25 5.86 -12.30
CA TYR A 254 -9.61 6.32 -12.48
C TYR A 254 -9.78 6.62 -13.97
N ILE A 255 -10.75 5.98 -14.63
CA ILE A 255 -11.06 6.23 -16.05
C ILE A 255 -12.50 6.72 -16.16
N TYR A 256 -12.71 7.79 -16.93
CA TYR A 256 -14.02 8.32 -17.25
C TYR A 256 -14.29 8.19 -18.74
N GLU A 257 -15.31 7.43 -19.13
CA GLU A 257 -15.71 7.22 -20.54
C GLU A 257 -16.55 8.39 -21.09
N GLY A 258 -17.03 9.27 -20.21
CA GLY A 258 -17.72 10.50 -20.57
C GLY A 258 -18.11 11.28 -19.32
N TYR A 259 -18.94 12.31 -19.46
CA TYR A 259 -19.39 13.11 -18.32
C TYR A 259 -20.10 12.23 -17.27
N ASN A 260 -19.55 12.22 -16.05
CA ASN A 260 -20.09 11.56 -14.84
C ASN A 260 -20.15 10.01 -14.86
N LYS A 261 -19.48 9.33 -15.81
CA LYS A 261 -19.40 7.86 -15.82
C LYS A 261 -17.95 7.43 -15.83
N GLY A 262 -17.50 6.82 -14.73
CA GLY A 262 -16.15 6.31 -14.62
C GLY A 262 -16.05 5.13 -13.68
N SER A 263 -14.89 4.47 -13.74
CA SER A 263 -14.51 3.39 -12.84
C SER A 263 -13.20 3.76 -12.17
N HIS A 264 -12.96 3.18 -10.99
CA HIS A 264 -11.68 3.28 -10.31
C HIS A 264 -11.26 1.91 -9.78
N ILE A 265 -9.96 1.65 -9.87
CA ILE A 265 -9.32 0.48 -9.31
C ILE A 265 -8.04 0.94 -8.63
N ILE A 266 -7.80 0.45 -7.43
CA ILE A 266 -6.52 0.60 -6.73
C ILE A 266 -5.96 -0.81 -6.54
N SER A 267 -4.70 -0.99 -6.91
CA SER A 267 -4.01 -2.28 -6.82
C SER A 267 -2.64 -2.11 -6.19
N ASN A 268 -2.31 -3.03 -5.29
CA ASN A 268 -0.95 -3.16 -4.78
C ASN A 268 -0.03 -3.70 -5.89
N ILE A 269 1.17 -3.15 -5.97
CA ILE A 269 2.21 -3.63 -6.87
C ILE A 269 2.95 -4.77 -6.17
N SER A 270 2.68 -6.02 -6.56
CA SER A 270 3.54 -7.15 -6.24
C SER A 270 4.75 -7.14 -7.20
N ARG A 271 5.97 -6.99 -6.68
CA ARG A 271 7.21 -7.08 -7.46
C ARG A 271 7.94 -8.39 -7.17
#